data_AF-A0A1G8VHN9-F1
#
_entry.id   AF-A0A1G8VHN9-F1
#
_cell.length_a   1.000
_cell.length_b   1.000
_cell.length_c   1.000
_cell.angle_alpha   90.00
_cell.angle_beta   90.00
_cell.angle_gamma   90.00
#
_symmetry.space_group_name_H-M   'P 1'
#
loop_
_entity.id
_entity.type
_entity.pdbx_description
1 polymer ?
#
loop_
_entity_poly.entity_id
_entity_poly.type
_entity_poly.pdbx_seq_one_letter_code
_entity_poly.pdbx_strand_id
1 'polypeptide(L)'
;MIKARHEVLFNQLNSYRNELLETVEGVTEREADIIPEPFNNNIRWNLGHVYLDQFLWIAEVNKEKAAVPDNFHSWFGFGTSPADFDTETPALETLKSMLKQQPTYIKDMFSSRLEELKKWLFLLLLNQSKKRPVSAFFRFIPRCFLMSYPFQIWQ
;
A
#
# COMPACT_ATOMS: atom_id res chain seq x y z
N MET A 1 -22.85 -18.17 -3.25
CA MET A 1 -22.60 -16.78 -3.74
C MET A 1 -21.53 -16.02 -2.96
N ILE A 2 -21.35 -16.24 -1.64
CA ILE A 2 -20.34 -15.51 -0.83
C ILE A 2 -18.89 -15.94 -1.17
N LYS A 3 -18.63 -17.24 -1.34
CA LYS A 3 -17.30 -17.79 -1.65
C LYS A 3 -16.68 -17.23 -2.95
N ALA A 4 -17.49 -17.15 -4.01
CA ALA A 4 -17.06 -16.64 -5.32
C ALA A 4 -16.68 -15.15 -5.32
N ARG A 5 -17.32 -14.33 -4.48
CA ARG A 5 -16.98 -12.90 -4.38
C ARG A 5 -15.63 -12.68 -3.72
N HIS A 6 -15.31 -13.44 -2.67
CA HIS A 6 -14.05 -13.30 -1.93
C HIS A 6 -12.83 -13.73 -2.74
N GLU A 7 -12.97 -14.80 -3.53
CA GLU A 7 -11.91 -15.24 -4.46
C GLU A 7 -11.57 -14.12 -5.45
N VAL A 8 -12.57 -13.40 -5.97
CA VAL A 8 -12.33 -12.25 -6.86
C VAL A 8 -11.49 -11.15 -6.18
N LEU A 9 -11.63 -10.94 -4.88
CA LEU A 9 -10.98 -9.83 -4.17
C LEU A 9 -9.50 -10.11 -3.95
N PHE A 10 -9.21 -11.32 -3.48
CA PHE A 10 -7.83 -11.75 -3.31
C PHE A 10 -7.14 -11.89 -4.67
N ASN A 11 -7.86 -12.28 -5.72
CA ASN A 11 -7.32 -12.27 -7.07
C ASN A 11 -7.00 -10.85 -7.54
N GLN A 12 -7.86 -9.87 -7.28
CA GLN A 12 -7.57 -8.46 -7.58
C GLN A 12 -6.35 -7.94 -6.82
N LEU A 13 -6.28 -8.18 -5.50
CA LEU A 13 -5.12 -7.80 -4.70
C LEU A 13 -3.83 -8.43 -5.24
N ASN A 14 -3.86 -9.72 -5.59
CA ASN A 14 -2.74 -10.40 -6.23
C ASN A 14 -2.37 -9.77 -7.59
N SER A 15 -3.33 -9.50 -8.45
CA SER A 15 -3.10 -8.86 -9.75
C SER A 15 -2.42 -7.50 -9.59
N TYR A 16 -2.96 -6.61 -8.75
CA TYR A 16 -2.35 -5.30 -8.51
C TYR A 16 -0.95 -5.41 -7.91
N ARG A 17 -0.74 -6.38 -7.03
CA ARG A 17 0.56 -6.60 -6.42
C ARG A 17 1.58 -7.08 -7.45
N ASN A 18 1.20 -7.99 -8.33
CA ASN A 18 2.04 -8.47 -9.42
C ASN A 18 2.34 -7.35 -10.42
N GLU A 19 1.34 -6.59 -10.86
CA GLU A 19 1.52 -5.45 -11.77
C GLU A 19 2.49 -4.40 -11.19
N LEU A 20 2.39 -4.10 -9.88
CA LEU A 20 3.34 -3.21 -9.21
C LEU A 20 4.77 -3.77 -9.24
N LEU A 21 4.93 -5.06 -8.93
CA LEU A 21 6.24 -5.71 -8.88
C LEU A 21 6.88 -5.82 -10.28
N GLU A 22 6.08 -6.10 -11.31
CA GLU A 22 6.49 -6.07 -12.71
C GLU A 22 6.93 -4.66 -13.14
N THR A 23 6.22 -3.61 -12.68
CA THR A 23 6.57 -2.21 -12.99
C THR A 23 7.95 -1.81 -12.44
N VAL A 24 8.39 -2.42 -11.34
CA VAL A 24 9.70 -2.17 -10.72
C VAL A 24 10.70 -3.31 -10.97
N GLU A 25 10.38 -4.21 -11.90
CA GLU A 25 11.30 -5.27 -12.31
C GLU A 25 12.53 -4.65 -12.97
N GLY A 26 13.72 -5.14 -12.61
CA GLY A 26 14.99 -4.62 -13.12
C GLY A 26 15.46 -3.29 -12.51
N VAL A 27 14.63 -2.58 -11.73
CA VAL A 27 15.05 -1.37 -11.01
C VAL A 27 16.09 -1.73 -9.95
N THR A 28 17.24 -1.06 -10.01
CA THR A 28 18.33 -1.19 -9.04
C THR A 28 18.07 -0.36 -7.77
N GLU A 29 18.75 -0.69 -6.67
CA GLU A 29 18.70 0.12 -5.42
C GLU A 29 19.03 1.59 -5.69
N ARG A 30 20.07 1.86 -6.49
CA ARG A 30 20.48 3.22 -6.84
C ARG A 30 19.38 3.99 -7.56
N GLU A 31 18.72 3.36 -8.54
CA GLU A 31 17.62 3.99 -9.28
C GLU A 31 16.40 4.19 -8.37
N ALA A 32 16.15 3.24 -7.47
CA ALA A 32 15.01 3.32 -6.57
C ALA A 32 15.14 4.44 -5.53
N ASP A 33 16.37 4.87 -5.24
CA ASP A 33 16.66 5.96 -4.31
C ASP A 33 16.67 7.36 -4.96
N ILE A 34 16.56 7.46 -6.28
CA ILE A 34 16.48 8.76 -6.99
C ILE A 34 15.12 9.41 -6.70
N ILE A 35 15.16 10.68 -6.26
CA ILE A 35 13.99 11.54 -6.14
C ILE A 35 13.89 12.40 -7.41
N PRO A 36 12.93 12.15 -8.32
CA PRO A 36 12.76 12.96 -9.52
C PRO A 36 12.09 14.30 -9.18
N GLU A 37 12.57 15.41 -9.77
CA GLU A 37 11.87 16.69 -9.64
C GLU A 37 10.49 16.65 -10.36
N PRO A 38 9.44 17.29 -9.82
CA PRO A 38 9.37 18.09 -8.58
C PRO A 38 8.85 17.27 -7.38
N PHE A 39 9.05 15.95 -7.37
CA PHE A 39 8.52 15.07 -6.33
C PHE A 39 9.44 15.06 -5.10
N ASN A 40 8.87 14.67 -3.95
CA ASN A 40 9.61 14.53 -2.69
C ASN A 40 9.93 13.08 -2.33
N ASN A 41 9.41 12.11 -3.11
CA ASN A 41 9.47 10.69 -2.80
C ASN A 41 10.18 9.93 -3.94
N ASN A 42 10.90 8.87 -3.58
CA ASN A 42 11.55 7.95 -4.53
C ASN A 42 10.76 6.63 -4.65
N ILE A 43 11.21 5.71 -5.50
CA ILE A 43 10.52 4.43 -5.73
C ILE A 43 10.50 3.59 -4.44
N ARG A 44 11.62 3.57 -3.70
CA ARG A 44 11.73 2.82 -2.44
C ARG A 44 10.68 3.26 -1.42
N TRP A 45 10.52 4.57 -1.23
CA TRP A 45 9.47 5.14 -0.37
C TRP A 45 8.08 4.73 -0.83
N ASN A 46 7.79 4.82 -2.13
CA ASN A 46 6.48 4.47 -2.68
C ASN A 46 6.14 2.99 -2.45
N LEU A 47 7.11 2.07 -2.59
CA LEU A 47 6.90 0.65 -2.31
C LEU A 47 6.63 0.38 -0.82
N GLY A 48 7.39 1.02 0.07
CA GLY A 48 7.14 0.93 1.51
C GLY A 48 5.80 1.53 1.91
N HIS A 49 5.40 2.65 1.31
CA HIS A 49 4.11 3.30 1.56
C HIS A 49 2.95 2.40 1.14
N VAL A 50 3.02 1.78 -0.05
CA VAL A 50 2.00 0.82 -0.51
C VAL A 50 1.91 -0.41 0.40
N TYR A 51 3.03 -0.87 0.96
CA TYR A 51 3.01 -1.97 1.93
C TYR A 51 2.31 -1.54 3.23
N LEU A 52 2.74 -0.42 3.82
CA LEU A 52 2.21 0.12 5.07
C LEU A 52 0.72 0.46 4.96
N ASP A 53 0.34 1.29 3.99
CA ASP A 53 -1.02 1.84 3.85
C ASP A 53 -2.05 0.72 3.78
N GLN A 54 -1.72 -0.39 3.12
CA GLN A 54 -2.61 -1.53 3.01
C GLN A 54 -3.00 -2.10 4.39
N PHE A 55 -2.04 -2.20 5.32
CA PHE A 55 -2.29 -2.67 6.68
C PHE A 55 -2.98 -1.63 7.56
N LEU A 56 -2.74 -0.33 7.34
CA LEU A 56 -3.44 0.73 8.04
C LEU A 56 -4.93 0.74 7.72
N TRP A 57 -5.29 0.54 6.45
CA TRP A 57 -6.70 0.41 6.07
C TRP A 57 -7.37 -0.82 6.68
N ILE A 58 -6.64 -1.93 6.80
CA ILE A 58 -7.13 -3.14 7.50
C ILE A 58 -7.41 -2.84 8.96
N ALA A 59 -6.42 -2.27 9.64
CA ALA A 59 -6.49 -1.88 11.03
C ALA A 59 -7.68 -0.94 11.30
N GLU A 60 -7.85 0.09 10.48
CA GLU A 60 -8.89 1.10 10.64
C GLU A 60 -10.31 0.53 10.44
N VAL A 61 -10.49 -0.35 9.46
CA VAL A 61 -11.78 -0.98 9.18
C VAL A 61 -12.16 -1.97 10.28
N ASN A 62 -11.21 -2.76 10.76
CA ASN A 62 -11.43 -3.78 11.78
C ASN A 62 -11.39 -3.21 13.21
N LYS A 63 -10.94 -1.96 13.37
CA LYS A 63 -10.68 -1.34 14.68
C LYS A 63 -9.64 -2.12 15.49
N GLU A 64 -8.57 -2.54 14.82
CA GLU A 64 -7.46 -3.33 15.35
C GLU A 64 -6.13 -2.60 15.17
N LYS A 65 -5.06 -3.08 15.82
CA LYS A 65 -3.69 -2.59 15.55
C LYS A 65 -3.23 -3.10 14.18
N ALA A 66 -2.54 -2.25 13.42
CA ALA A 66 -1.94 -2.67 12.15
C ALA A 66 -0.89 -3.76 12.36
N ALA A 67 -0.92 -4.78 11.51
CA ALA A 67 0.02 -5.91 11.53
C ALA A 67 1.37 -5.53 10.87
N VAL A 68 1.93 -4.40 11.27
CA VAL A 68 3.23 -3.89 10.81
C VAL A 68 4.04 -3.35 12.00
N PRO A 69 5.38 -3.44 11.96
CA PRO A 69 6.23 -2.81 12.95
C PRO A 69 6.03 -1.28 13.00
N ASP A 70 6.13 -0.69 14.19
CA ASP A 70 5.81 0.74 14.41
C ASP A 70 6.76 1.69 13.63
N ASN A 71 8.00 1.27 13.36
CA ASN A 71 8.98 2.03 12.56
C ASN A 71 8.60 2.19 11.08
N PHE A 72 7.68 1.38 10.54
CA PHE A 72 7.18 1.61 9.18
C PHE A 72 6.48 2.97 9.05
N HIS A 73 5.83 3.44 10.12
CA HIS A 73 5.19 4.76 10.12
C HIS A 73 6.20 5.90 10.00
N SER A 74 7.37 5.79 10.62
CA SER A 74 8.40 6.84 10.55
C SER A 74 9.08 6.90 9.18
N TRP A 75 9.15 5.79 8.45
CA TRP A 75 9.80 5.75 7.14
C TRP A 75 8.85 5.97 5.96
N PHE A 76 7.64 5.43 6.07
CA PHE A 76 6.70 5.32 4.94
C PHE A 76 5.32 5.91 5.24
N GLY A 77 5.13 6.50 6.42
CA GLY A 77 3.88 7.13 6.83
C GLY A 77 3.56 8.38 6.02
N PHE A 78 2.30 8.80 6.06
CA PHE A 78 1.91 10.08 5.44
C PHE A 78 2.74 11.24 6.01
N GLY A 79 3.26 12.09 5.12
CA GLY A 79 4.09 13.24 5.49
C GLY A 79 5.59 12.93 5.64
N THR A 80 5.99 11.66 5.58
CA THR A 80 7.40 11.26 5.54
C THR A 80 7.95 11.31 4.11
N SER A 81 9.27 11.16 4.01
CA SER A 81 10.05 11.21 2.78
C SER A 81 11.29 10.31 2.91
N PRO A 82 12.08 10.11 1.83
CA PRO A 82 13.36 9.42 1.94
C PRO A 82 14.36 10.09 2.89
N ALA A 83 14.15 11.35 3.28
CA ALA A 83 14.98 12.02 4.29
C ALA A 83 14.77 11.45 5.71
N ASP A 84 13.66 10.73 5.93
CA ASP A 84 13.33 10.07 7.21
C ASP A 84 13.87 8.63 7.28
N PHE A 85 14.55 8.15 6.23
CA PHE A 85 15.16 6.82 6.23
C PHE A 85 16.37 6.76 7.17
N ASP A 86 16.54 5.60 7.78
CA ASP A 86 17.67 5.24 8.64
C ASP A 86 18.29 3.89 8.22
N THR A 87 19.23 3.41 9.03
CA THR A 87 19.93 2.14 8.78
C THR A 87 19.05 0.90 8.88
N GLU A 88 17.88 1.00 9.53
CA GLU A 88 16.93 -0.09 9.70
C GLU A 88 15.85 -0.09 8.60
N THR A 89 15.75 0.98 7.83
CA THR A 89 14.78 1.10 6.75
C THR A 89 14.98 -0.03 5.72
N PRO A 90 13.94 -0.80 5.36
CA PRO A 90 14.06 -1.92 4.43
C PRO A 90 14.63 -1.51 3.07
N ALA A 91 15.57 -2.29 2.55
CA ALA A 91 16.12 -2.14 1.20
C ALA A 91 15.06 -2.48 0.12
N LEU A 92 15.27 -2.06 -1.13
CA LEU A 92 14.34 -2.29 -2.24
C LEU A 92 13.95 -3.77 -2.38
N GLU A 93 14.93 -4.68 -2.37
CA GLU A 93 14.67 -6.11 -2.52
C GLU A 93 13.89 -6.70 -1.34
N THR A 94 14.10 -6.16 -0.14
CA THR A 94 13.32 -6.53 1.05
C THR A 94 11.87 -6.09 0.87
N LEU A 95 11.63 -4.85 0.44
CA LEU A 95 10.29 -4.34 0.16
C LEU A 95 9.58 -5.14 -0.93
N LYS A 96 10.26 -5.48 -2.05
CA LYS A 96 9.71 -6.34 -3.10
C LYS A 96 9.27 -7.70 -2.55
N SER A 97 10.09 -8.33 -1.71
CA SER A 97 9.76 -9.61 -1.07
C SER A 97 8.55 -9.50 -0.13
N MET A 98 8.52 -8.46 0.73
CA MET A 98 7.40 -8.20 1.63
C MET A 98 6.10 -7.96 0.88
N LEU A 99 6.16 -7.13 -0.17
CA LEU A 99 5.05 -6.83 -1.07
C LEU A 99 4.54 -8.11 -1.76
N LYS A 100 5.44 -8.97 -2.25
CA LYS A 100 5.08 -10.25 -2.89
C LYS A 100 4.35 -11.20 -1.95
N GLN A 101 4.73 -11.23 -0.67
CA GLN A 101 4.12 -12.10 0.34
C GLN A 101 2.81 -11.55 0.92
N GLN A 102 2.63 -10.23 0.84
CA GLN A 102 1.53 -9.52 1.49
C GLN A 102 0.13 -10.05 1.12
N PRO A 103 -0.22 -10.34 -0.14
CA PRO A 103 -1.55 -10.83 -0.48
C PRO A 103 -1.89 -12.16 0.19
N THR A 104 -0.92 -13.10 0.24
CA THR A 104 -1.08 -14.39 0.92
C THR A 104 -1.27 -14.18 2.42
N TYR A 105 -0.44 -13.33 3.04
CA TYR A 105 -0.56 -12.99 4.46
C TYR A 105 -1.95 -12.43 4.81
N ILE A 106 -2.44 -11.46 4.02
CA ILE A 106 -3.77 -10.88 4.21
C ILE A 106 -4.86 -11.94 4.03
N LYS A 107 -4.73 -12.81 3.02
CA LYS A 107 -5.68 -13.89 2.77
C LYS A 107 -5.77 -14.85 3.95
N ASP A 108 -4.63 -15.29 4.48
CA ASP A 108 -4.60 -16.25 5.58
C ASP A 108 -5.17 -15.62 6.86
N MET A 109 -4.79 -14.38 7.16
CA MET A 109 -5.26 -13.62 8.33
C MET A 109 -6.79 -13.42 8.34
N PHE A 110 -7.40 -13.20 7.17
CA PHE A 110 -8.84 -12.92 7.08
C PHE A 110 -9.69 -14.06 6.56
N SER A 111 -9.10 -15.21 6.22
CA SER A 111 -9.80 -16.38 5.71
C SER A 111 -10.97 -16.85 6.60
N SER A 112 -10.87 -16.63 7.92
CA SER A 112 -11.89 -17.00 8.93
C SER A 112 -12.84 -15.87 9.34
N ARG A 113 -12.57 -14.60 8.96
CA ARG A 113 -13.35 -13.40 9.33
C ARG A 113 -13.83 -12.59 8.12
N LEU A 114 -14.06 -13.29 7.01
CA LEU A 114 -14.34 -12.72 5.68
C LEU A 114 -15.56 -11.78 5.60
N GLU A 115 -16.52 -11.89 6.51
CA GLU A 115 -17.69 -10.99 6.54
C GLU A 115 -17.32 -9.56 6.95
N GLU A 116 -16.22 -9.39 7.71
CA GLU A 116 -15.70 -8.09 8.13
C GLU A 116 -14.98 -7.36 6.96
N LEU A 117 -14.53 -8.10 5.93
CA LEU A 117 -13.85 -7.58 4.73
C LEU A 117 -14.79 -6.85 3.73
N LYS A 118 -16.11 -6.98 3.88
CA LYS A 118 -17.07 -6.34 2.94
C LYS A 118 -16.94 -4.81 2.90
N LYS A 119 -16.63 -4.21 4.04
CA LYS A 119 -16.44 -2.76 4.19
C LYS A 119 -15.11 -2.29 3.57
N TRP A 120 -14.11 -3.15 3.66
CA TRP A 120 -12.76 -2.96 3.16
C TRP A 120 -12.69 -2.87 1.64
N LEU A 121 -13.44 -3.75 0.97
CA LEU A 121 -13.40 -3.85 -0.49
C LEU A 121 -14.06 -2.66 -1.21
N PHE A 122 -15.13 -2.11 -0.64
CA PHE A 122 -15.78 -0.93 -1.20
C PHE A 122 -14.81 0.25 -1.28
N LEU A 123 -13.94 0.41 -0.26
CA LEU A 123 -12.94 1.47 -0.21
C LEU A 123 -11.77 1.22 -1.17
N LEU A 124 -11.29 -0.03 -1.27
CA LEU A 124 -10.27 -0.42 -2.25
C LEU A 124 -10.75 -0.11 -3.68
N LEU A 125 -11.96 -0.56 -4.05
CA LEU A 125 -12.52 -0.36 -5.40
C LEU A 125 -12.85 1.11 -5.71
N LEU A 126 -13.24 1.92 -4.73
CA LEU A 126 -13.45 3.36 -4.94
C LEU A 126 -12.14 4.11 -5.23
N ASN A 127 -11.03 3.69 -4.62
CA ASN A 127 -9.73 4.29 -4.91
C ASN A 127 -9.21 3.86 -6.29
N GLN A 128 -9.46 2.60 -6.67
CA GLN A 128 -8.95 2.01 -7.91
C GLN A 128 -9.84 2.23 -9.16
N SER A 129 -11.14 2.51 -8.99
CA SER A 129 -12.07 2.79 -10.11
C SER A 129 -11.87 4.16 -10.77
N LYS A 130 -11.04 5.03 -10.20
CA LYS A 130 -10.53 6.23 -10.89
C LYS A 130 -9.39 5.84 -11.84
N LYS A 131 -9.71 5.00 -12.84
CA LYS A 131 -8.80 4.55 -13.89
C LYS A 131 -8.10 5.75 -14.55
N ARG A 132 -6.78 5.82 -14.42
CA ARG A 132 -5.89 6.51 -15.38
C ARG A 132 -4.79 5.53 -15.80
N PRO A 133 -4.31 5.58 -17.05
CA PRO A 133 -3.36 4.60 -17.58
C PRO A 133 -2.08 4.54 -16.74
N VAL A 134 -1.42 3.39 -16.71
CA VAL A 134 -0.18 3.12 -15.94
C VAL A 134 0.96 4.10 -16.30
N SER A 135 0.91 4.74 -17.48
CA SER A 135 1.79 5.86 -17.84
C SER A 135 1.58 7.14 -17.00
N ALA A 136 0.54 7.19 -16.16
CA ALA A 136 0.27 8.23 -15.18
C ALA A 136 0.78 7.90 -13.77
N PHE A 137 1.49 6.77 -13.57
CA PHE A 137 2.17 6.48 -12.28
C PHE A 137 3.18 7.58 -11.90
N PHE A 138 3.72 8.30 -12.90
CA PHE A 138 4.56 9.50 -12.74
C PHE A 138 3.80 10.84 -12.90
N ARG A 139 2.48 10.82 -13.12
CA ARG A 139 1.63 12.01 -13.20
C ARG A 139 0.42 11.79 -12.32
N PHE A 140 0.54 12.21 -11.07
CA PHE A 140 -0.48 12.35 -10.02
C PHE A 140 -0.45 11.30 -8.87
N ILE A 141 0.33 11.61 -7.82
CA ILE A 141 -0.02 11.31 -6.42
C ILE A 141 -0.58 12.59 -5.71
N PRO A 142 -1.73 13.13 -6.12
CA PRO A 142 -2.51 13.92 -5.19
C PRO A 142 -3.96 13.45 -5.23
N ARG A 143 -4.22 12.24 -4.72
CA ARG A 143 -5.54 11.91 -4.15
C ARG A 143 -5.65 10.69 -3.24
N CYS A 144 -4.53 10.19 -2.70
CA CYS A 144 -4.55 9.68 -1.32
C CYS A 144 -4.85 10.81 -0.30
N PHE A 145 -4.84 12.07 -0.77
CA PHE A 145 -4.99 13.33 -0.02
C PHE A 145 -6.38 13.68 0.57
N LEU A 146 -7.39 12.80 0.58
CA LEU A 146 -8.73 13.22 1.05
C LEU A 146 -9.47 12.32 2.05
N MET A 147 -8.93 11.18 2.49
CA MET A 147 -9.71 10.31 3.40
C MET A 147 -8.92 9.59 4.49
N SER A 148 -7.74 10.08 4.87
CA SER A 148 -6.98 9.44 5.95
C SER A 148 -7.51 9.68 7.37
N TYR A 149 -8.46 10.60 7.61
CA TYR A 149 -9.13 10.74 8.93
C TYR A 149 -10.50 11.42 8.79
N PRO A 150 -11.63 10.78 9.13
CA PRO A 150 -12.88 11.50 9.38
C PRO A 150 -13.07 11.88 10.86
N PHE A 151 -12.05 11.77 11.73
CA PHE A 151 -12.26 11.92 13.18
C PHE A 151 -11.20 12.76 13.91
N GLN A 152 -10.85 13.93 13.40
CA GLN A 152 -10.17 14.96 14.21
C GLN A 152 -10.19 16.36 13.57
N ILE A 153 -11.37 16.86 13.18
CA ILE A 153 -11.57 18.29 12.91
C ILE A 153 -12.97 18.70 13.40
N TRP A 154 -13.11 18.79 14.72
CA TRP A 154 -14.03 19.68 15.43
C TRP A 154 -13.36 20.00 16.78
N GLN A 155 -12.35 20.86 16.73
CA GLN A 155 -11.91 21.81 17.76
C GLN A 155 -10.84 22.71 17.16
#